data_AF-A0A260BRX0-F1
#
_entry.id   AF-A0A260BRX0-F1
#
_cell.length_a   1.000
_cell.length_b   1.000
_cell.length_c   1.000
_cell.angle_alpha   90.00
_cell.angle_beta   90.00
_cell.angle_gamma   90.00
#
_symmetry.space_group_name_H-M   'P 1'
#
loop_
_entity.id
_entity.type
_entity.pdbx_description
1 polymer ?
#
loop_
_entity_poly.entity_id
_entity_poly.type
_entity_poly.pdbx_seq_one_letter_code
_entity_poly.pdbx_strand_id
1 'polypeptide(L)'
;MSVINPRVAFAVPMFLEALTLIELGQPQPAEVLEHPKMMATTVLSLLSGGDDALLGLGDLALGSLARAAIALCDAPTESGAVAAYRHALEAWDEINTNP
;
A
#
# COMPACT_ATOMS: atom_id res chain seq x y z
N MET A 1 -19.88 -2.47 3.56
CA MET A 1 -19.17 -1.21 3.28
C MET A 1 -18.02 -1.05 4.26
N SER A 2 -16.78 -1.24 3.82
CA SER A 2 -15.63 -0.87 4.63
C SER A 2 -15.46 0.65 4.58
N VAL A 3 -15.64 1.33 5.72
CA VAL A 3 -15.37 2.76 5.84
C VAL A 3 -13.89 2.93 6.14
N ILE A 4 -13.11 3.36 5.15
CA ILE A 4 -11.70 3.75 5.34
C ILE A 4 -11.68 4.99 6.23
N ASN A 5 -10.70 5.09 7.12
CA ASN A 5 -10.54 6.28 7.95
C ASN A 5 -10.47 7.56 7.08
N PRO A 6 -11.31 8.59 7.33
CA PRO A 6 -11.38 9.79 6.50
C PRO A 6 -10.03 10.51 6.35
N ARG A 7 -9.16 10.42 7.36
CA ARG A 7 -7.81 11.02 7.34
C ARG A 7 -6.91 10.37 6.29
N VAL A 8 -7.13 9.08 6.03
CA VAL A 8 -6.34 8.29 5.09
C VAL A 8 -6.99 8.29 3.70
N ALA A 9 -8.33 8.39 3.64
CA ALA A 9 -9.09 8.37 2.39
C ALA A 9 -8.59 9.38 1.33
N PHE A 10 -8.14 10.57 1.75
CA PHE A 10 -7.56 11.56 0.84
C PHE A 10 -6.19 11.16 0.27
N ALA A 11 -5.41 10.36 1.00
CA ALA A 11 -4.09 9.91 0.57
C ALA A 11 -4.15 8.65 -0.32
N VAL A 12 -5.26 7.89 -0.25
CA VAL A 12 -5.42 6.63 -0.99
C VAL A 12 -5.24 6.80 -2.50
N PRO A 13 -5.91 7.75 -3.19
CA PRO A 13 -5.76 7.89 -4.64
C PRO A 13 -4.31 8.15 -5.07
N MET A 14 -3.63 9.08 -4.39
CA MET A 14 -2.23 9.40 -4.68
C MET A 14 -1.30 8.22 -4.39
N PHE A 15 -1.59 7.45 -3.34
CA PHE A 15 -0.83 6.25 -3.04
C PHE A 15 -1.00 5.19 -4.13
N LEU A 16 -2.25 4.90 -4.52
CA LEU A 16 -2.54 3.92 -5.58
C LEU A 16 -1.96 4.35 -6.93
N GLU A 17 -1.98 5.65 -7.25
CA GLU A 17 -1.32 6.19 -8.44
C GLU A 17 0.20 5.97 -8.38
N ALA A 18 0.84 6.26 -7.25
CA ALA A 18 2.28 6.05 -7.09
C ALA A 18 2.67 4.56 -7.24
N LEU A 19 1.82 3.62 -6.81
CA LEU A 19 2.07 2.19 -6.99
C LEU A 19 2.20 1.77 -8.46
N THR A 20 1.59 2.50 -9.40
CA THR A 20 1.69 2.20 -10.84
C THR A 20 3.09 2.40 -11.42
N LEU A 21 3.97 3.10 -10.69
CA LEU A 21 5.36 3.33 -11.08
C LEU A 21 6.27 2.13 -10.81
N ILE A 22 5.80 1.13 -10.05
CA ILE A 22 6.61 -0.03 -9.66
C ILE A 22 6.53 -1.12 -10.71
N GLU A 23 7.62 -1.37 -11.43
CA GLU A 23 7.77 -2.55 -12.28
C GLU A 23 8.11 -3.82 -11.48
N LEU A 24 7.29 -4.87 -11.59
CA LEU A 24 7.44 -6.08 -10.77
C LEU A 24 8.55 -7.01 -11.29
N GLY A 25 9.44 -7.44 -10.39
CA GLY A 25 10.46 -8.45 -10.68
C GLY A 25 11.59 -7.94 -11.56
N GLN A 26 11.69 -6.63 -11.76
CA GLN A 26 12.76 -5.97 -12.50
C GLN A 26 13.55 -5.04 -11.57
N PRO A 27 14.87 -4.91 -11.77
CA PRO A 27 15.65 -3.90 -11.07
C PRO A 27 15.21 -2.51 -11.53
N GLN A 28 14.96 -1.62 -10.58
CA GLN A 28 14.59 -0.22 -10.83
C GLN A 28 15.54 0.73 -10.09
N PRO A 29 15.79 1.94 -10.63
CA PRO A 29 16.55 2.97 -9.93
C PRO A 29 15.88 3.34 -8.60
N ALA A 30 16.69 3.61 -7.58
CA ALA A 30 16.17 3.97 -6.26
C ALA A 30 15.27 5.21 -6.32
N GLU A 31 15.63 6.18 -7.16
CA GLU A 31 14.91 7.45 -7.36
C GLU A 31 13.48 7.22 -7.88
N VAL A 32 13.26 6.18 -8.69
CA VAL A 32 11.92 5.81 -9.19
C VAL A 32 11.07 5.22 -8.05
N LEU A 33 11.72 4.50 -7.13
CA LEU A 33 11.08 3.82 -6.00
C LEU A 33 10.89 4.73 -4.78
N GLU A 34 11.59 5.87 -4.70
CA GLU A 34 11.48 6.84 -3.61
C GLU A 34 10.07 7.37 -3.43
N HIS A 35 9.41 7.76 -4.53
CA HIS A 35 8.06 8.32 -4.46
C HIS A 35 7.01 7.29 -3.99
N PRO A 36 6.91 6.08 -4.58
CA PRO A 36 6.02 5.03 -4.08
C PRO A 36 6.27 4.67 -2.61
N LYS A 37 7.54 4.56 -2.21
CA LYS A 37 7.93 4.25 -0.82
C LYS A 37 7.53 5.37 0.15
N MET A 38 7.71 6.63 -0.24
CA MET A 38 7.27 7.79 0.55
C MET A 38 5.76 7.78 0.76
N MET A 39 4.98 7.51 -0.31
CA MET A 39 3.52 7.44 -0.23
C MET A 39 3.05 6.30 0.67
N ALA A 40 3.63 5.11 0.52
CA ALA A 40 3.34 3.95 1.36
C ALA A 40 3.63 4.25 2.84
N THR A 41 4.77 4.87 3.14
CA THR A 41 5.15 5.27 4.50
C THR A 41 4.19 6.31 5.07
N THR A 42 3.75 7.26 4.25
CA THR A 42 2.78 8.30 4.63
C THR A 42 1.44 7.67 5.00
N VAL A 43 0.94 6.75 4.18
CA VAL A 43 -0.31 6.01 4.46
C VAL A 43 -0.22 5.26 5.79
N LEU A 44 0.86 4.53 6.03
CA LEU A 44 1.06 3.83 7.31
C LEU A 44 1.12 4.78 8.51
N SER A 45 1.75 5.94 8.35
CA SER A 45 1.83 6.94 9.42
C SER A 45 0.46 7.52 9.75
N LEU A 46 -0.37 7.79 8.72
CA LEU A 46 -1.74 8.27 8.89
C LEU A 46 -2.63 7.20 9.56
N LEU A 47 -2.47 5.93 9.20
CA LEU A 47 -3.16 4.80 9.83
C LEU A 47 -2.75 4.62 11.30
N SER A 48 -1.47 4.83 11.63
CA SER A 48 -0.92 4.65 12.98
C SER A 48 -1.20 5.83 13.92
N GLY A 49 -1.46 7.02 13.37
CA GLY A 49 -1.79 8.24 14.13
C GLY A 49 -3.29 8.38 14.47
N GLY A 50 -4.11 7.39 14.13
CA GLY A 50 -5.50 7.28 14.54
C GLY A 50 -5.60 6.63 15.93
N ASP A 51 -6.35 7.27 16.83
CA ASP A 51 -6.59 6.78 18.18
C ASP A 51 -7.69 5.69 18.15
N ASP A 52 -7.52 4.62 17.37
CA ASP A 52 -8.65 3.77 16.98
C ASP A 52 -8.39 2.26 17.17
N ALA A 53 -9.01 1.71 18.22
CA ALA A 53 -9.10 0.28 18.51
C ALA A 53 -9.93 -0.53 17.49
N LEU A 54 -10.37 0.09 16.38
CA LEU A 54 -11.23 -0.53 15.36
C LEU A 54 -10.83 -0.08 13.96
N LEU A 55 -9.70 -0.58 13.44
CA LEU A 55 -9.39 -0.47 12.02
C LEU A 55 -10.42 -1.27 11.20
N GLY A 56 -11.00 -0.64 10.17
CA GLY A 56 -11.86 -1.34 9.23
C GLY A 56 -11.06 -2.33 8.37
N LEU A 57 -11.76 -3.27 7.71
CA LEU A 57 -11.11 -4.22 6.78
C LEU A 57 -10.33 -3.50 5.67
N GLY A 58 -10.84 -2.37 5.18
CA GLY A 58 -10.17 -1.52 4.21
C GLY A 58 -8.91 -0.85 4.75
N ASP A 59 -8.91 -0.40 6.02
CA ASP A 59 -7.71 0.17 6.65
C ASP A 59 -6.63 -0.91 6.83
N LEU A 60 -7.03 -2.13 7.19
CA LEU A 60 -6.13 -3.27 7.33
C LEU A 60 -5.54 -3.69 5.97
N ALA A 61 -6.37 -3.76 4.93
CA ALA A 61 -5.94 -4.06 3.57
C ALA A 61 -4.99 -3.00 3.03
N LEU A 62 -5.31 -1.72 3.25
CA LEU A 62 -4.46 -0.59 2.88
C LEU A 62 -3.12 -0.61 3.61
N GLY A 63 -3.13 -0.88 4.92
CA GLY A 63 -1.91 -1.02 5.72
C GLY A 63 -1.08 -2.25 5.34
N SER A 64 -1.72 -3.32 4.87
CA SER A 64 -1.03 -4.48 4.28
C SER A 64 -0.35 -4.11 2.97
N LEU A 65 -1.08 -3.46 2.05
CA LEU A 65 -0.59 -3.02 0.75
C LEU A 65 0.57 -2.03 0.90
N ALA A 66 0.46 -1.05 1.80
CA ALA A 66 1.52 -0.09 2.06
C ALA A 66 2.79 -0.75 2.61
N ARG A 67 2.67 -1.72 3.53
CA ARG A 67 3.84 -2.48 4.02
C ARG A 67 4.48 -3.31 2.92
N ALA A 68 3.68 -3.98 2.10
CA ALA A 68 4.19 -4.80 1.01
C ALA A 68 4.87 -3.93 -0.06
N ALA A 69 4.33 -2.74 -0.35
CA ALA A 69 4.95 -1.78 -1.26
C ALA A 69 6.32 -1.30 -0.75
N ILE A 70 6.46 -1.00 0.55
CA ILE A 70 7.76 -0.63 1.13
C ILE A 70 8.77 -1.77 0.97
N ALA A 71 8.39 -2.98 1.34
CA ALA A 71 9.24 -4.16 1.22
C ALA A 71 9.66 -4.42 -0.23
N LEU A 72 8.74 -4.23 -1.18
CA LEU A 72 9.02 -4.33 -2.61
C LEU A 72 9.96 -3.23 -3.10
N CYS A 73 9.82 -1.98 -2.62
CA CYS A 73 10.77 -0.91 -2.96
C CYS A 73 12.18 -1.17 -2.40
N ASP A 74 12.29 -1.86 -1.25
CA ASP A 74 13.58 -2.24 -0.66
C ASP A 74 14.23 -3.42 -1.40
N ALA A 75 13.41 -4.33 -1.94
CA ALA A 75 13.87 -5.54 -2.62
C ALA A 75 13.01 -5.85 -3.88
N PRO A 76 13.14 -5.04 -4.96
CA PRO A 76 12.21 -5.08 -6.11
C PRO A 76 12.29 -6.38 -6.94
N THR A 77 13.39 -7.12 -6.81
CA THR A 77 13.63 -8.39 -7.50
C THR A 77 13.41 -9.61 -6.61
N GLU A 78 13.15 -9.43 -5.31
CA GLU A 78 12.93 -10.54 -4.40
C GLU A 78 11.54 -11.15 -4.63
N SER A 79 11.51 -12.44 -4.96
CA SER A 79 10.27 -13.16 -5.26
C SER A 79 9.26 -13.12 -4.10
N GLY A 80 9.75 -13.14 -2.86
CA GLY A 80 8.93 -13.00 -1.65
C GLY A 80 8.24 -11.63 -1.56
N ALA A 81 8.98 -10.55 -1.82
CA ALA A 81 8.44 -9.20 -1.81
C ALA A 81 7.42 -8.97 -2.93
N VAL A 82 7.71 -9.47 -4.14
CA VAL A 82 6.77 -9.44 -5.28
C VAL A 82 5.49 -10.20 -4.97
N ALA A 83 5.59 -11.42 -4.42
CA ALA A 83 4.42 -12.23 -4.08
C ALA A 83 3.57 -11.56 -2.98
N ALA A 84 4.21 -11.04 -1.93
CA ALA A 84 3.53 -10.34 -0.84
C ALA A 84 2.78 -9.09 -1.35
N TYR A 85 3.41 -8.32 -2.24
CA TYR A 85 2.79 -7.16 -2.88
C TYR A 85 1.57 -7.55 -3.72
N ARG A 86 1.69 -8.58 -4.57
CA ARG A 86 0.56 -9.04 -5.40
C ARG A 86 -0.61 -9.52 -4.56
N HIS A 87 -0.36 -10.31 -3.53
CA HIS A 87 -1.42 -10.76 -2.62
C HIS A 87 -2.08 -9.60 -1.88
N ALA A 88 -1.32 -8.60 -1.45
CA ALA A 88 -1.88 -7.43 -0.79
C ALA A 88 -2.73 -6.57 -1.74
N LEU A 89 -2.31 -6.46 -3.01
CA LEU A 89 -3.07 -5.75 -4.05
C LEU A 89 -4.39 -6.47 -4.36
N GLU A 90 -4.35 -7.79 -4.54
CA GLU A 90 -5.54 -8.62 -4.76
C GLU A 90 -6.52 -8.52 -3.59
N ALA A 91 -6.05 -8.56 -2.34
CA ALA A 91 -6.89 -8.40 -1.16
C ALA A 91 -7.52 -7.00 -1.06
N TRP A 92 -6.76 -5.96 -1.42
CA TRP A 92 -7.27 -4.59 -1.49
C TRP A 92 -8.38 -4.47 -2.55
N ASP A 93 -8.17 -5.02 -3.74
CA ASP A 93 -9.15 -5.00 -4.82
C ASP A 93 -10.41 -5.78 -4.44
N GLU A 94 -10.29 -6.97 -3.84
CA GLU A 94 -11.44 -7.78 -3.39
C GLU A 94 -12.33 -7.01 -2.40
N ILE A 95 -11.73 -6.36 -1.42
CA ILE A 95 -12.43 -5.60 -0.38
C ILE A 95 -13.12 -4.35 -0.94
N ASN A 96 -12.55 -3.72 -1.98
CA ASN A 96 -13.10 -2.49 -2.56
C ASN A 96 -14.03 -2.72 -3.75
N THR A 97 -13.95 -3.87 -4.44
CA THR A 97 -14.81 -4.23 -5.58
C THR A 97 -16.12 -4.90 -5.12
N ASN A 98 -16.15 -5.48 -3.93
CA ASN A 98 -17.36 -5.99 -3.26
C ASN A 98 -17.70 -5.16 -1.99
N PRO A 99 -18.24 -3.93 -2.16
CA PRO A 99 -18.52 -3.04 -1.03
C PRO A 99 -19.66 -3.52 -0.10
#